data_AF-A0A4R0KFW7-F1
#
_entry.id   AF-A0A4R0KFW7-F1
#
_cell.length_a   1.000
_cell.length_b   1.000
_cell.length_c   1.000
_cell.angle_alpha   90.00
_cell.angle_beta   90.00
_cell.angle_gamma   90.00
#
_symmetry.space_group_name_H-M   'P 1'
#
loop_
_entity.id
_entity.type
_entity.pdbx_description
1 polymer ?
#
loop_
_entity_poly.entity_id
_entity_poly.type
_entity_poly.pdbx_seq_one_letter_code
_entity_poly.pdbx_strand_id
1 'polypeptide(L)'
;MFEPLTWVLVGLSLAAMVYAIVLAALNKRINWTLLAALAVIEVGLLAQLVIGIVQLAGTSRDVSSPFFIGYLIGSLIILPIGALWALAESSRWGAGALAVACLVIPVVELRLYEIWTA
;
A
#
# COMPACT_ATOMS: atom_id res chain seq x y z
N MET A 1 2.76 -9.77 13.82
CA MET A 1 2.59 -8.47 13.17
C MET A 1 1.30 -7.85 13.69
N PHE A 2 1.11 -6.54 13.55
CA PHE A 2 -0.09 -5.86 14.05
C PHE A 2 -1.30 -6.19 13.16
N GLU A 3 -1.90 -7.38 13.35
CA GLU A 3 -2.95 -7.92 12.46
C GLU A 3 -4.10 -6.95 12.17
N PRO A 4 -4.63 -6.17 13.15
CA PRO A 4 -5.69 -5.22 12.86
C PRO A 4 -5.27 -4.14 11.87
N LEU A 5 -4.04 -3.62 11.98
CA LEU A 5 -3.52 -2.57 11.10
C LEU A 5 -3.36 -3.10 9.67
N THR A 6 -2.74 -4.28 9.54
CA THR A 6 -2.54 -4.95 8.25
C THR A 6 -3.85 -5.16 7.50
N TRP A 7 -4.86 -5.75 8.15
CA TRP A 7 -6.14 -6.02 7.49
C TRP A 7 -6.92 -4.74 7.16
N VAL A 8 -6.78 -3.69 7.97
CA VAL A 8 -7.36 -2.36 7.66
C VAL A 8 -6.69 -1.77 6.42
N LEU A 9 -5.36 -1.83 6.30
CA LEU A 9 -4.63 -1.33 5.13
C LEU A 9 -4.97 -2.13 3.87
N VAL A 10 -5.10 -3.44 3.97
CA VAL A 10 -5.60 -4.32 2.89
C VAL A 10 -7.00 -3.88 2.45
N GLY A 11 -7.94 -3.70 3.38
CA GLY A 11 -9.30 -3.29 3.05
C GLY A 11 -9.37 -1.92 2.40
N LEU A 12 -8.63 -0.93 2.94
CA LEU A 12 -8.59 0.43 2.41
C LEU A 12 -7.94 0.49 1.02
N SER A 13 -6.82 -0.21 0.82
CA SER A 13 -6.14 -0.26 -0.48
C SER A 13 -6.98 -0.92 -1.57
N LEU A 14 -7.71 -1.99 -1.24
CA LEU A 14 -8.66 -2.61 -2.16
C LEU A 14 -9.84 -1.69 -2.50
N ALA A 15 -10.38 -0.98 -1.50
CA ALA A 15 -11.43 0.01 -1.74
C ALA A 15 -10.94 1.16 -2.63
N ALA A 16 -9.72 1.66 -2.40
CA ALA A 16 -9.09 2.68 -3.23
C ALA A 16 -8.83 2.18 -4.66
N MET A 17 -8.40 0.92 -4.82
CA MET A 17 -8.24 0.27 -6.12
C MET A 17 -9.56 0.22 -6.88
N VAL A 18 -10.64 -0.27 -6.26
CA VAL A 18 -11.96 -0.35 -6.90
C VAL A 18 -12.43 1.04 -7.31
N TYR A 19 -12.23 2.05 -6.46
CA TYR A 19 -12.59 3.42 -6.79
C TYR A 19 -11.78 4.00 -7.95
N ALA A 20 -10.47 3.74 -7.99
CA ALA A 20 -9.61 4.13 -9.11
C ALA A 20 -10.05 3.46 -10.43
N ILE A 21 -10.41 2.18 -10.40
CA ILE A 21 -10.95 1.45 -11.57
C ILE A 21 -12.27 2.09 -12.03
N VAL A 22 -13.17 2.42 -11.11
CA VAL A 22 -14.44 3.09 -11.45
C VAL A 22 -14.20 4.44 -12.11
N LEU A 23 -13.27 5.26 -11.59
CA LEU A 23 -12.90 6.53 -12.22
C LEU A 23 -12.31 6.32 -13.62
N ALA A 24 -11.43 5.33 -13.79
CA ALA A 24 -10.86 4.98 -15.09
C ALA A 24 -11.94 4.54 -16.10
N ALA A 25 -12.87 3.69 -15.68
CA ALA A 25 -13.98 3.21 -16.51
C ALA A 25 -14.93 4.34 -16.93
N LEU A 26 -15.14 5.32 -16.04
CA LEU A 26 -15.95 6.50 -16.31
C LEU A 26 -15.18 7.61 -17.07
N ASN A 27 -13.91 7.37 -17.46
CA ASN A 27 -12.98 8.38 -18.02
C ASN A 27 -12.94 9.67 -17.20
N LYS A 28 -13.05 9.56 -15.88
CA LYS A 28 -12.94 10.70 -14.95
C LYS A 28 -11.51 10.85 -14.47
N ARG A 29 -11.10 12.10 -14.27
CA ARG A 29 -9.82 12.43 -13.63
C ARG A 29 -9.84 12.00 -12.16
N ILE A 30 -8.66 11.75 -11.62
CA ILE A 30 -8.46 11.51 -10.19
C ILE A 30 -8.94 12.74 -9.42
N ASN A 31 -9.71 12.50 -8.37
CA ASN A 31 -10.25 13.53 -7.51
C ASN A 31 -9.50 13.60 -6.18
N TRP A 32 -9.71 14.72 -5.48
CA TRP A 32 -9.14 14.96 -4.16
C TRP A 32 -9.56 13.90 -3.12
N THR A 33 -10.74 13.28 -3.29
CA THR A 33 -11.20 12.20 -2.41
C THR A 33 -10.31 10.97 -2.48
N LEU A 34 -9.95 10.52 -3.69
CA LEU A 34 -9.04 9.38 -3.85
C LEU A 34 -7.64 9.73 -3.34
N LEU A 35 -7.13 10.92 -3.62
CA LEU A 35 -5.82 11.35 -3.11
C LEU A 35 -5.79 11.42 -1.57
N ALA A 36 -6.86 11.91 -0.95
CA ALA A 36 -6.99 11.93 0.51
C ALA A 36 -7.03 10.50 1.09
N ALA A 37 -7.76 9.58 0.44
CA ALA A 37 -7.77 8.18 0.86
C ALA A 37 -6.38 7.53 0.75
N LEU A 38 -5.64 7.81 -0.33
CA LEU A 38 -4.26 7.34 -0.48
C LEU A 38 -3.33 7.93 0.58
N ALA A 39 -3.48 9.21 0.92
CA ALA A 39 -2.69 9.82 1.99
C ALA A 39 -2.95 9.15 3.35
N VAL A 40 -4.20 8.76 3.63
CA VAL A 40 -4.53 8.00 4.85
C VAL A 40 -3.86 6.62 4.86
N ILE A 41 -3.91 5.91 3.72
CA ILE A 41 -3.25 4.60 3.57
C ILE A 41 -1.73 4.76 3.74
N GLU A 42 -1.13 5.78 3.13
CA GLU A 42 0.30 6.08 3.20
C GLU A 42 0.76 6.33 4.65
N VAL A 43 0.00 7.12 5.42
CA VAL A 43 0.28 7.34 6.85
C VAL A 43 0.21 6.03 7.63
N GLY A 44 -0.76 5.16 7.32
CA GLY A 44 -0.86 3.85 7.95
C GLY A 44 0.29 2.91 7.56
N LEU A 45 0.75 2.93 6.31
CA LEU A 45 1.94 2.20 5.86
C LEU A 45 3.21 2.69 6.55
N LEU A 46 3.34 4.01 6.76
CA LEU A 46 4.45 4.59 7.51
C LEU A 46 4.42 4.15 8.98
N ALA A 47 3.24 4.15 9.61
CA ALA A 47 3.07 3.61 10.96
C ALA A 47 3.45 2.12 11.01
N GLN A 48 3.03 1.35 10.00
CA GLN A 48 3.37 -0.07 9.88
C GLN A 48 4.88 -0.29 9.71
N LEU A 49 5.58 0.53 8.92
CA LEU A 49 7.03 0.49 8.78
C LEU A 49 7.71 0.65 10.14
N VAL A 50 7.34 1.68 10.91
CA VAL A 50 7.92 1.93 12.23
C VAL A 50 7.63 0.78 13.20
N ILE A 51 6.37 0.35 13.28
CA ILE A 51 5.95 -0.75 14.15
C ILE A 51 6.65 -2.06 13.76
N GLY A 52 6.78 -2.34 12.46
CA GLY A 52 7.45 -3.52 11.93
C GLY A 52 8.93 -3.56 12.27
N ILE A 53 9.63 -2.43 12.15
CA ILE A 53 11.05 -2.31 12.54
C ILE A 53 11.22 -2.51 14.05
N VAL A 54 10.38 -1.89 14.88
CA VAL A 54 10.43 -2.07 16.34
C VAL A 54 10.18 -3.51 16.74
N GLN A 55 9.19 -4.18 16.12
CA GLN A 55 8.92 -5.60 16.36
C GLN A 55 10.06 -6.50 15.91
N LEU A 56 10.68 -6.22 14.76
CA LEU A 56 11.83 -6.97 14.26
C LEU A 56 13.06 -6.81 15.17
N ALA A 57 13.29 -5.62 15.73
CA ALA A 57 14.40 -5.37 16.65
C ALA A 57 14.20 -6.04 18.03
N GLY A 58 12.96 -6.21 18.47
CA GLY A 58 12.62 -6.79 19.77
C GLY A 58 12.29 -8.29 19.74
N THR A 59 12.19 -8.91 18.57
CA THR A 59 11.81 -10.33 18.45
C THR A 59 13.03 -11.24 18.53
N SER A 60 12.84 -12.42 19.12
CA SER A 60 13.79 -13.54 19.08
C SER A 60 13.48 -14.55 17.99
N ARG A 61 12.46 -14.27 17.16
CA ARG A 61 12.10 -15.12 16.00
C ARG A 61 13.17 -15.02 14.91
N ASP A 62 13.38 -16.12 14.21
CA ASP A 62 14.25 -16.18 13.04
C ASP A 62 13.51 -15.63 11.80
N VAL A 63 13.38 -14.30 11.75
CA VAL A 63 12.76 -13.59 10.64
C VAL A 63 13.86 -13.06 9.73
N SER A 64 13.72 -13.30 8.42
CA SER A 64 14.67 -12.75 7.46
C SER A 64 14.55 -11.21 7.34
N SER A 65 15.35 -10.49 8.14
CA SER A 65 15.37 -9.03 8.23
C SER A 65 15.47 -8.29 6.89
N PRO A 66 16.35 -8.67 5.94
CA PRO A 66 16.48 -7.93 4.67
C PRO A 66 15.20 -7.96 3.83
N PHE A 67 14.56 -9.13 3.72
CA PHE A 67 13.31 -9.27 2.97
C PHE A 67 12.16 -8.55 3.70
N PHE A 68 12.04 -8.71 5.01
CA PHE A 68 10.98 -8.06 5.78
C PHE A 68 11.04 -6.52 5.67
N ILE A 69 12.21 -5.93 5.87
CA ILE A 69 12.43 -4.48 5.74
C ILE A 69 12.23 -4.05 4.28
N GLY A 70 12.73 -4.83 3.32
CA GLY A 70 12.55 -4.55 1.88
C GLY A 70 11.08 -4.46 1.48
N TYR A 71 10.24 -5.37 1.97
CA TYR A 71 8.80 -5.32 1.70
C TYR A 71 8.10 -4.14 2.35
N LEU A 72 8.45 -3.77 3.60
CA LEU A 72 7.89 -2.58 4.26
C LEU A 72 8.24 -1.28 3.51
N ILE A 73 9.48 -1.16 3.04
CA ILE A 73 9.91 0.00 2.24
C ILE A 73 9.22 -0.01 0.87
N GLY A 74 9.12 -1.18 0.23
CA GLY A 74 8.44 -1.35 -1.04
C GLY A 74 6.96 -0.96 -0.99
N SER A 75 6.24 -1.37 0.05
CA SER A 75 4.84 -0.99 0.25
C SER A 75 4.68 0.52 0.46
N LEU A 76 5.61 1.16 1.18
CA LEU A 76 5.56 2.61 1.38
C LEU A 76 5.82 3.38 0.07
N ILE A 77 6.76 2.93 -0.76
CA ILE A 77 7.17 3.70 -1.95
C ILE A 77 6.22 3.52 -3.14
N ILE A 78 5.53 2.37 -3.25
CA ILE A 78 4.68 2.09 -4.43
C ILE A 78 3.48 3.04 -4.53
N LEU A 79 2.89 3.45 -3.40
CA LEU A 79 1.70 4.31 -3.40
C LEU A 79 2.02 5.75 -3.85
N PRO A 80 3.06 6.42 -3.34
CA PRO A 80 3.47 7.75 -3.81
C PRO A 80 3.88 7.74 -5.28
N ILE A 81 4.61 6.72 -5.73
CA ILE A 81 4.98 6.59 -7.15
C ILE A 81 3.72 6.46 -8.01
N GLY A 82 2.79 5.59 -7.61
CA GLY A 82 1.51 5.44 -8.31
C GLY A 82 0.70 6.74 -8.35
N ALA A 83 0.62 7.47 -7.24
CA ALA A 83 -0.10 8.73 -7.14
C ALA A 83 0.53 9.83 -8.01
N LEU A 84 1.87 9.98 -7.96
CA LEU A 84 2.60 10.94 -8.80
C LEU A 84 2.44 10.63 -10.29
N TRP A 85 2.51 9.35 -10.66
CA TRP A 85 2.30 8.93 -12.04
C TRP A 85 0.88 9.29 -12.52
N ALA A 86 -0.11 9.05 -11.67
CA ALA A 86 -1.49 9.28 -12.01
C ALA A 86 -1.87 10.78 -12.01
N LEU A 87 -1.12 11.62 -11.29
CA LEU A 87 -1.21 13.08 -11.38
C LEU A 87 -0.53 13.61 -12.65
N ALA A 88 0.59 13.01 -13.07
CA ALA A 88 1.28 13.37 -14.30
C ALA A 88 0.48 12.98 -15.55
N GLU A 89 -0.17 11.81 -15.52
CA GLU A 89 -0.97 11.28 -16.63
C GLU A 89 -2.47 11.39 -16.34
N SER A 90 -3.10 12.44 -16.87
CA SER A 90 -4.53 12.70 -16.61
C SER A 90 -5.52 11.78 -17.36
N SER A 91 -5.02 10.89 -18.22
CA SER A 91 -5.86 9.95 -18.97
C SER A 91 -6.30 8.73 -18.14
N ARG A 92 -7.13 7.86 -18.75
CA ARG A 92 -7.56 6.58 -18.15
C ARG A 92 -6.39 5.68 -17.72
N TRP A 93 -5.22 5.86 -18.33
CA TRP A 93 -4.03 5.09 -18.04
C TRP A 93 -3.38 5.49 -16.72
N GLY A 94 -3.48 6.77 -16.31
CA GLY A 94 -3.04 7.21 -14.99
C GLY A 94 -3.86 6.59 -13.86
N ALA A 95 -5.19 6.59 -14.00
CA ALA A 95 -6.08 5.93 -13.04
C ALA A 95 -5.89 4.40 -13.01
N GLY A 96 -5.62 3.78 -14.17
CA GLY A 96 -5.26 2.36 -14.24
C GLY A 96 -3.95 2.03 -13.51
N ALA A 97 -2.90 2.83 -13.70
CA ALA A 97 -1.63 2.66 -12.99
C ALA A 97 -1.80 2.80 -11.47
N LEU A 98 -2.62 3.76 -11.03
CA LEU A 98 -2.93 3.95 -9.61
C LEU A 98 -3.69 2.76 -9.01
N ALA A 99 -4.63 2.18 -9.74
CA ALA A 99 -5.32 0.97 -9.32
C ALA A 99 -4.34 -0.20 -9.13
N VAL A 100 -3.37 -0.36 -10.04
CA VAL A 100 -2.31 -1.37 -9.90
C VAL A 100 -1.45 -1.10 -8.67
N ALA A 101 -1.04 0.15 -8.42
CA ALA A 101 -0.29 0.50 -7.22
C ALA A 101 -1.06 0.14 -5.93
N CYS A 102 -2.37 0.40 -5.89
CA CYS A 102 -3.22 0.01 -4.77
C CYS A 102 -3.34 -1.51 -4.62
N LEU A 103 -3.35 -2.27 -5.72
CA LEU A 103 -3.38 -3.74 -5.71
C LEU A 103 -2.07 -4.36 -5.18
N VAL A 104 -0.93 -3.68 -5.35
CA VAL A 104 0.35 -4.19 -4.84
C VAL A 104 0.36 -4.27 -3.32
N ILE A 105 -0.29 -3.32 -2.63
CA ILE A 105 -0.35 -3.29 -1.17
C ILE A 105 -0.83 -4.61 -0.56
N PRO A 106 -2.03 -5.15 -0.86
CA PRO A 106 -2.47 -6.39 -0.26
C PRO A 106 -1.59 -7.59 -0.59
N VAL A 107 -0.96 -7.62 -1.76
CA VAL A 107 0.01 -8.69 -2.11
C VAL A 107 1.25 -8.62 -1.24
N VAL A 108 1.78 -7.41 -1.01
CA VAL A 108 2.94 -7.18 -0.14
C VAL A 108 2.60 -7.45 1.32
N GLU A 109 1.41 -7.05 1.79
CA GLU A 109 0.92 -7.35 3.15
C GLU A 109 0.83 -8.86 3.40
N LEU A 110 0.30 -9.62 2.44
CA LEU A 110 0.27 -11.09 2.55
C LEU A 110 1.68 -11.68 2.63
N ARG A 111 2.62 -11.18 1.81
CA ARG A 111 4.03 -11.61 1.88
C ARG A 111 4.70 -11.24 3.20
N LEU A 112 4.45 -10.05 3.73
CA LEU A 112 4.94 -9.64 5.05
C LEU A 112 4.40 -10.54 6.15
N TYR A 113 3.12 -10.89 6.08
CA TYR A 113 2.48 -11.80 7.03
C TYR A 113 3.14 -13.19 6.96
N GLU A 114 3.31 -13.75 5.77
CA GLU A 114 4.01 -15.03 5.57
C GLU A 114 5.41 -15.02 6.18
N ILE A 115 6.22 -14.00 5.87
CA ILE A 115 7.60 -13.87 6.39
C ILE A 115 7.62 -13.72 7.92
N TRP A 116 6.59 -13.11 8.50
CA TRP A 116 6.49 -12.93 9.96
C TRP A 116 6.05 -14.21 10.69
N THR A 117 5.28 -15.06 10.02
CA THR A 117 4.69 -16.29 10.60
C THR A 117 5.45 -17.57 10.29
N ALA A 118 6.35 -17.54 9.30
CA ALA A 118 7.31 -18.61 9.04
C ALA A 118 8.18 -18.87 10.27
#